data_AF-A0A6H9YN56-F1
#
_entry.id   AF-A0A6H9YN56-F1
#
_cell.length_a   1.000
_cell.length_b   1.000
_cell.length_c   1.000
_cell.angle_alpha   90.00
_cell.angle_beta   90.00
_cell.angle_gamma   90.00
#
_symmetry.space_group_name_H-M   'P 1'
#
loop_
_entity.id
_entity.type
_entity.pdbx_description
1 polymer ?
#
loop_
_entity_poly.entity_id
_entity_poly.type
_entity_poly.pdbx_seq_one_letter_code
_entity_poly.pdbx_strand_id
1 'polypeptide(L)'
;MTTDAQHHPTQTMTTPQGGQVEIDVLLVPVITELWRLGYATLRSCQNGGESTLAGTTGAPKADIQRLAAYNQGKAWVTIREEDGPRLLAAVDALNPDFEWRSHQARTPGWVSITIPTDRLDDAAVLLRQLR
;
A
#
# COMPACT_ATOMS: atom_id res chain seq x y z
N MET A 1 9.91 17.87 -4.47
CA MET A 1 8.70 17.10 -4.11
C MET A 1 7.79 17.14 -5.33
N THR A 2 7.70 16.05 -6.10
CA THR A 2 6.72 15.95 -7.19
C THR A 2 5.37 15.65 -6.55
N THR A 3 4.49 16.64 -6.56
CA THR A 3 3.09 16.53 -6.12
C THR A 3 2.33 15.70 -7.13
N ASP A 4 2.43 14.37 -7.00
CA ASP A 4 1.44 13.47 -7.60
C ASP A 4 0.09 13.85 -6.93
N ALA A 5 -0.91 14.24 -7.72
CA ALA A 5 -2.13 14.87 -7.20
C ALA A 5 -2.85 13.96 -6.18
N GLN A 6 -3.03 14.44 -4.94
CA GLN A 6 -3.73 13.68 -3.91
C GLN A 6 -5.21 13.53 -4.29
N HIS A 7 -5.67 12.30 -4.54
CA HIS A 7 -7.03 12.02 -5.04
C HIS A 7 -8.03 11.69 -3.93
N HIS A 8 -7.57 11.06 -2.84
CA HIS A 8 -8.42 10.61 -1.74
C HIS A 8 -8.27 11.52 -0.50
N PRO A 9 -9.24 11.52 0.42
CA PRO A 9 -9.06 12.15 1.72
C PRO A 9 -7.82 11.59 2.44
N THR A 10 -7.05 12.46 3.06
CA THR A 10 -5.84 12.09 3.79
C THR A 10 -5.98 12.33 5.27
N GLN A 11 -5.19 11.60 6.05
CA GLN A 11 -4.90 11.89 7.43
C GLN A 11 -3.41 12.15 7.57
N THR A 12 -3.05 13.22 8.27
CA THR A 12 -1.66 13.48 8.66
C THR A 12 -1.25 12.50 9.76
N MET A 13 -0.15 11.78 9.54
CA MET A 13 0.44 10.85 10.49
C MET A 13 1.90 11.21 10.77
N THR A 14 2.37 10.86 11.97
CA THR A 14 3.79 10.96 12.32
C THR A 14 4.49 9.64 11.98
N THR A 15 5.52 9.70 11.14
CA THR A 15 6.33 8.52 10.78
C THR A 15 7.12 8.03 11.99
N PRO A 16 7.62 6.77 11.99
CA PRO A 16 8.48 6.27 13.07
C PRO A 16 9.75 7.09 13.29
N GLN A 17 10.18 7.85 12.28
CA GLN A 17 11.34 8.75 12.34
C GLN A 17 10.96 10.19 12.77
N GLY A 18 9.69 10.45 13.11
CA GLY A 18 9.21 11.74 13.60
C GLY A 18 8.78 12.74 12.53
N GLY A 19 8.77 12.36 11.24
CA GLY A 19 8.30 13.22 10.15
C GLY A 19 6.78 13.24 10.05
N GLN A 20 6.19 14.26 9.41
CA GLN A 20 4.76 14.27 9.09
C GLN A 20 4.55 13.83 7.64
N VAL A 21 3.53 12.99 7.41
CA VAL A 21 3.15 12.50 6.09
C VAL A 21 1.63 12.43 5.98
N GLU A 22 1.09 12.70 4.80
CA GLU A 22 -0.33 12.49 4.51
C GLU A 22 -0.54 11.07 3.96
N ILE A 23 -1.47 10.33 4.58
CA ILE A 23 -1.81 8.96 4.21
C ILE A 23 -3.30 8.92 3.87
N ASP A 24 -3.64 8.27 2.76
CA ASP A 24 -5.01 7.90 2.38
C ASP A 24 -5.76 7.28 3.58
N VAL A 25 -6.91 7.85 3.96
CA VAL A 25 -7.60 7.48 5.21
C VAL A 25 -7.86 5.98 5.37
N LEU A 26 -8.18 5.27 4.27
CA LEU A 26 -8.43 3.82 4.32
C LEU A 26 -7.16 3.00 4.59
N LEU A 27 -5.99 3.55 4.32
CA LEU A 27 -4.70 2.90 4.57
C LEU A 27 -4.13 3.20 5.95
N VAL A 28 -4.65 4.19 6.66
CA VAL A 28 -4.16 4.57 8.00
C VAL A 28 -4.05 3.36 8.94
N PRO A 29 -5.06 2.47 9.06
CA PRO A 29 -4.95 1.31 9.95
C PRO A 29 -3.82 0.36 9.53
N VAL A 30 -3.68 0.07 8.24
CA VAL A 30 -2.64 -0.82 7.71
C VAL A 30 -1.25 -0.23 7.91
N ILE A 31 -1.04 1.04 7.56
CA ILE A 31 0.24 1.74 7.73
C ILE A 31 0.64 1.81 9.20
N THR A 32 -0.33 2.08 10.09
CA THR A 32 -0.09 2.12 11.55
C THR A 32 0.46 0.79 12.05
N GLU A 33 -0.16 -0.33 11.67
CA GLU A 33 0.29 -1.65 12.14
C GLU A 33 1.62 -2.07 11.50
N LEU A 34 1.86 -1.74 10.22
CA LEU A 34 3.15 -1.97 9.59
C LEU A 34 4.28 -1.23 10.33
N TRP A 35 4.06 0.05 10.65
CA TRP A 35 5.02 0.84 11.42
C TRP A 35 5.21 0.31 12.85
N ARG A 36 4.14 -0.13 13.51
CA ARG A 36 4.22 -0.78 14.83
C ARG A 36 5.11 -2.03 14.80
N LEU A 37 5.03 -2.80 13.72
CA LEU A 37 5.84 -4.01 13.48
C LEU A 37 7.27 -3.70 13.02
N GLY A 38 7.62 -2.42 12.84
CA GLY A 38 8.95 -1.98 12.44
C GLY A 38 9.21 -1.97 10.93
N TYR A 39 8.19 -2.19 10.10
CA TYR A 39 8.34 -2.14 8.65
C TYR A 39 8.50 -0.70 8.16
N ALA A 40 9.48 -0.48 7.29
CA ALA A 40 9.62 0.78 6.57
C ALA A 40 8.67 0.81 5.36
N THR A 41 8.00 1.95 5.16
CA THR A 41 7.11 2.19 4.02
C THR A 41 7.61 3.36 3.17
N LEU A 42 7.40 3.32 1.85
CA LEU A 42 7.84 4.39 0.94
C LEU A 42 6.68 5.14 0.27
N ARG A 43 5.71 4.41 -0.29
CA ARG A 43 4.53 4.94 -0.98
C ARG A 43 3.33 4.07 -0.67
N SER A 44 2.14 4.63 -0.78
CA SER A 44 0.91 3.88 -0.61
C SER A 44 -0.23 4.52 -1.40
N CYS A 45 -1.28 3.75 -1.67
CA CYS A 45 -2.48 4.21 -2.36
C CYS A 45 -3.67 3.31 -1.98
N GLN A 46 -4.80 3.89 -1.59
CA GLN A 46 -5.98 3.10 -1.21
C GLN A 46 -6.74 2.52 -2.40
N ASN A 47 -6.62 3.11 -3.61
CA ASN A 47 -7.21 2.60 -4.84
C ASN A 47 -6.37 2.95 -6.07
N GLY A 48 -5.72 1.93 -6.62
CA GLY A 48 -4.82 2.05 -7.73
C GLY A 48 -5.47 2.40 -9.06
N GLY A 49 -6.72 1.98 -9.25
CA GLY A 49 -7.52 2.29 -10.44
C GLY A 49 -7.83 3.77 -10.52
N GLU A 50 -8.41 4.30 -9.44
CA GLU A 50 -8.74 5.73 -9.28
C GLU A 50 -7.49 6.61 -9.38
N SER A 51 -6.40 6.21 -8.72
CA SER A 51 -5.11 6.90 -8.84
C SER A 51 -4.54 6.89 -10.26
N THR A 52 -4.70 5.80 -10.99
CA THR A 52 -4.25 5.73 -12.38
C THR A 52 -5.06 6.65 -13.28
N LEU A 53 -6.38 6.72 -13.09
CA LEU A 53 -7.26 7.66 -13.81
C LEU A 53 -6.94 9.12 -13.47
N ALA A 54 -6.61 9.40 -12.21
CA ALA A 54 -6.17 10.72 -11.75
C ALA A 54 -4.75 11.09 -12.24
N GLY A 55 -4.04 10.17 -12.90
CA GLY A 55 -2.71 10.41 -13.47
C GLY A 55 -1.56 10.37 -12.45
N THR A 56 -1.81 9.88 -11.23
CA THR A 56 -0.89 9.97 -10.09
C THR A 56 0.09 8.79 -10.03
N THR A 57 -0.16 7.75 -10.83
CA THR A 57 0.68 6.56 -10.92
C THR A 57 1.80 6.70 -11.96
N GLY A 58 1.86 7.79 -12.71
CA GLY A 58 2.80 7.98 -13.81
C GLY A 58 2.67 6.90 -14.90
N ALA A 59 1.46 6.39 -15.13
CA ALA A 59 1.16 5.48 -16.23
C ALA A 59 1.30 6.22 -17.59
N PRO A 60 1.84 5.58 -18.64
CA PRO A 60 1.81 6.15 -19.99
C PRO A 60 0.37 6.46 -20.42
N LYS A 61 0.15 7.60 -21.09
CA LYS A 61 -1.21 8.04 -21.48
C LYS A 61 -1.99 6.97 -22.25
N ALA A 62 -1.32 6.23 -23.13
CA ALA A 62 -1.92 5.16 -23.92
C ALA A 62 -2.40 3.97 -23.07
N ASP A 63 -1.85 3.78 -21.86
CA ASP A 63 -2.12 2.64 -20.99
C ASP A 63 -3.04 2.97 -19.81
N ILE A 64 -3.37 4.25 -19.58
CA ILE A 64 -4.12 4.71 -18.39
C ILE A 64 -5.40 3.88 -18.19
N GLN A 65 -6.23 3.73 -19.22
CA GLN A 65 -7.51 3.02 -19.10
C GLN A 65 -7.34 1.54 -18.76
N ARG A 66 -6.41 0.87 -19.44
CA ARG A 66 -6.11 -0.54 -19.22
C ARG A 66 -5.56 -0.78 -17.81
N LEU A 67 -4.61 0.06 -17.38
CA LEU A 67 -3.98 -0.05 -16.06
C LEU A 67 -4.93 0.37 -14.95
N ALA A 68 -5.80 1.35 -15.17
CA ALA A 68 -6.84 1.73 -14.23
C ALA A 68 -7.81 0.57 -14.00
N ALA A 69 -8.32 -0.03 -15.07
CA ALA A 69 -9.20 -1.20 -14.97
C ALA A 69 -8.50 -2.38 -14.27
N TYR A 70 -7.22 -2.64 -14.59
CA TYR A 70 -6.44 -3.68 -13.94
C TYR A 70 -6.22 -3.44 -12.44
N ASN A 71 -6.04 -2.18 -12.03
CA ASN A 71 -5.78 -1.79 -10.65
C ASN A 71 -7.05 -1.41 -9.87
N GLN A 72 -8.23 -1.53 -10.49
CA GLN A 72 -9.49 -1.20 -9.84
C GLN A 72 -9.69 -2.05 -8.59
N GLY A 73 -10.01 -1.40 -7.47
CA GLY A 73 -10.26 -2.07 -6.19
C GLY A 73 -9.01 -2.66 -5.54
N LYS A 74 -7.81 -2.26 -5.98
CA LYS A 74 -6.54 -2.69 -5.39
C LYS A 74 -5.88 -1.52 -4.68
N ALA A 75 -5.67 -1.68 -3.38
CA ALA A 75 -4.76 -0.85 -2.61
C ALA A 75 -3.33 -1.38 -2.74
N TRP A 76 -2.33 -0.51 -2.55
CA TRP A 76 -0.95 -0.94 -2.37
C TRP A 76 -0.22 -0.17 -1.28
N VAL A 77 0.76 -0.84 -0.69
CA VAL A 77 1.78 -0.24 0.17
C VAL A 77 3.15 -0.75 -0.28
N THR A 78 4.10 0.16 -0.43
CA THR A 78 5.48 -0.16 -0.80
C THR A 78 6.32 -0.29 0.45
N ILE A 79 6.91 -1.46 0.65
CA ILE A 79 7.82 -1.80 1.77
C ILE A 79 9.19 -2.22 1.25
N ARG A 80 10.16 -2.40 2.15
CA ARG A 80 11.48 -2.90 1.81
C ARG A 80 11.39 -4.28 1.16
N GLU A 81 12.19 -4.49 0.12
CA GLU A 81 12.19 -5.73 -0.64
C GLU A 81 12.52 -6.94 0.25
N GLU A 82 13.48 -6.80 1.16
CA GLU A 82 13.86 -7.83 2.13
C GLU A 82 12.74 -8.21 3.12
N ASP A 83 11.80 -7.30 3.38
CA ASP A 83 10.70 -7.50 4.30
C ASP A 83 9.48 -8.18 3.65
N GLY A 84 9.36 -8.07 2.32
CA GLY A 84 8.23 -8.60 1.54
C GLY A 84 7.93 -10.07 1.82
N PRO A 85 8.88 -10.99 1.60
CA PRO A 85 8.67 -12.41 1.84
C PRO A 85 8.31 -12.73 3.30
N ARG A 86 8.95 -12.06 4.27
CA ARG A 86 8.69 -12.28 5.70
C ARG A 86 7.27 -11.86 6.06
N LEU A 87 6.82 -10.71 5.56
CA LEU A 87 5.47 -10.22 5.83
C LEU A 87 4.41 -11.14 5.21
N LEU A 88 4.59 -11.54 3.95
CA LEU A 88 3.65 -12.45 3.28
C LEU A 88 3.55 -13.80 4.00
N ALA A 89 4.68 -14.39 4.38
CA ALA A 89 4.68 -15.66 5.11
C ALA A 89 3.98 -15.55 6.48
N ALA A 90 4.12 -14.42 7.17
CA ALA A 90 3.46 -14.19 8.45
C ALA A 90 1.94 -14.04 8.32
N VAL A 91 1.48 -13.32 7.29
CA VAL A 91 0.05 -13.18 6.99
C VAL A 91 -0.54 -14.52 6.54
N ASP A 92 0.14 -15.25 5.67
CA ASP A 92 -0.27 -16.56 5.17
C ASP A 92 -0.42 -17.59 6.30
N ALA A 93 0.48 -17.56 7.29
CA ALA A 93 0.40 -18.41 8.47
C ALA A 93 -0.82 -18.11 9.37
N LEU A 94 -1.33 -16.87 9.37
CA LEU A 94 -2.54 -16.50 10.11
C LEU A 94 -3.81 -16.75 9.28
N ASN A 95 -3.77 -16.47 7.99
CA ASN A 95 -4.89 -16.61 7.08
C ASN A 95 -4.39 -16.84 5.64
N PRO A 96 -4.28 -18.11 5.18
CA PRO A 96 -3.77 -18.43 3.85
C PRO A 96 -4.71 -18.03 2.71
N ASP A 97 -6.00 -17.80 3.01
CA ASP A 97 -6.99 -17.35 2.03
C ASP A 97 -6.96 -15.82 1.84
N PHE A 98 -6.10 -15.11 2.57
CA PHE A 98 -6.04 -13.65 2.50
C PHE A 98 -5.16 -13.20 1.32
N GLU A 99 -5.78 -12.57 0.31
CA GLU A 99 -5.17 -12.29 -0.98
C GLU A 99 -4.13 -11.15 -0.99
N TRP A 100 -2.95 -11.38 -0.41
CA TRP A 100 -1.81 -10.45 -0.55
C TRP A 100 -0.92 -10.85 -1.71
N ARG A 101 -0.51 -9.87 -2.51
CA ARG A 101 0.43 -10.11 -3.61
C ARG A 101 1.56 -9.11 -3.60
N SER A 102 2.80 -9.58 -3.69
CA SER A 102 3.96 -8.73 -3.92
C SER A 102 4.23 -8.56 -5.41
N HIS A 103 4.53 -7.34 -5.82
CA HIS A 103 5.03 -7.01 -7.15
C HIS A 103 6.23 -6.06 -7.03
N GLN A 104 7.16 -6.14 -7.97
CA GLN A 104 8.33 -5.26 -8.00
C GLN A 104 7.90 -3.79 -8.03
N ALA A 105 8.42 -2.99 -7.09
CA ALA A 105 8.19 -1.55 -7.10
C ALA A 105 9.08 -0.87 -8.14
N ARG A 106 8.70 0.34 -8.55
CA ARG A 106 9.53 1.17 -9.45
C ARG A 106 10.85 1.60 -8.81
N THR A 107 10.88 1.66 -7.48
CA THR A 107 12.07 2.06 -6.72
C THR A 107 12.89 0.82 -6.37
N PRO A 108 14.18 0.74 -6.79
CA PRO A 108 15.04 -0.40 -6.44
C PRO A 108 15.17 -0.61 -4.93
N GLY A 109 15.19 -1.87 -4.48
CA GLY A 109 15.21 -2.24 -3.06
C GLY A 109 13.87 -2.10 -2.34
N TRP A 110 12.78 -1.97 -3.09
CA TRP A 110 11.42 -1.90 -2.56
C TRP A 110 10.47 -2.80 -3.36
N VAL A 111 9.42 -3.26 -2.68
CA VAL A 111 8.37 -4.10 -3.25
C VAL A 111 7.00 -3.54 -2.89
N SER A 112 6.04 -3.61 -3.80
CA SER A 112 4.66 -3.21 -3.55
C SER A 112 3.82 -4.41 -3.15
N ILE A 113 3.22 -4.34 -1.98
CA ILE A 113 2.24 -5.28 -1.48
C ILE A 113 0.87 -4.77 -1.87
N THR A 114 0.13 -5.59 -2.60
CA THR A 114 -1.22 -5.29 -3.08
C THR A 114 -2.24 -6.00 -2.21
N ILE A 115 -3.27 -5.26 -1.82
CA ILE A 115 -4.37 -5.71 -0.94
C ILE A 115 -5.68 -5.30 -1.60
N PRO A 116 -6.72 -6.15 -1.66
CA PRO A 116 -8.04 -5.71 -2.07
C PRO A 116 -8.53 -4.56 -1.17
N THR A 117 -8.99 -3.46 -1.77
CA THR A 117 -9.37 -2.24 -1.04
C THR A 117 -10.49 -2.52 -0.02
N ASP A 118 -11.43 -3.40 -0.35
CA ASP A 118 -12.55 -3.82 0.50
C ASP A 118 -12.11 -4.73 1.67
N ARG A 119 -10.84 -5.14 1.72
CA ARG A 119 -10.27 -5.98 2.78
C ARG A 119 -9.23 -5.24 3.63
N LEU A 120 -9.09 -3.91 3.49
CA LEU A 120 -8.08 -3.13 4.24
C LEU A 120 -8.27 -3.20 5.77
N ASP A 121 -9.51 -3.25 6.26
CA ASP A 121 -9.79 -3.40 7.68
C ASP A 121 -9.37 -4.78 8.21
N ASP A 122 -9.71 -5.84 7.47
CA ASP A 122 -9.27 -7.20 7.81
C ASP A 122 -7.74 -7.33 7.79
N ALA A 123 -7.09 -6.70 6.80
CA ALA A 123 -5.63 -6.64 6.70
C ALA A 123 -5.02 -6.00 7.95
N ALA A 124 -5.56 -4.88 8.43
CA ALA A 124 -5.10 -4.25 9.67
C ALA A 124 -5.33 -5.15 10.90
N VAL A 125 -6.45 -5.87 10.96
CA VAL A 125 -6.73 -6.85 12.03
C VAL A 125 -5.70 -7.98 12.02
N LEU A 126 -5.34 -8.53 10.86
CA LEU A 126 -4.31 -9.57 10.74
C LEU A 126 -2.94 -9.05 11.19
N LEU A 127 -2.54 -7.86 10.73
CA LEU A 127 -1.27 -7.25 11.15
C LEU A 127 -1.20 -6.99 12.66
N ARG A 128 -2.32 -6.63 13.29
CA ARG A 128 -2.38 -6.43 14.75
C ARG A 128 -2.11 -7.72 15.54
N GLN A 129 -2.41 -8.88 14.97
CA GLN A 129 -2.18 -10.17 15.61
C GLN A 129 -0.71 -10.61 15.53
N LEU A 130 0.06 -10.02 14.61
CA LEU A 130 1.50 -10.24 14.52
C LEU A 130 2.22 -9.57 15.70
N ARG A 131 3.19 -10.27 16.28
CA ARG A 131 3.99 -9.82 17.41
C ARG A 131 5.32 -9.24 16.96
#